data_AF-A0A7W2RXU7-F1
#
_entry.id   AF-A0A7W2RXU7-F1
#
_cell.length_a   1.000
_cell.length_b   1.000
_cell.length_c   1.000
_cell.angle_alpha   90.00
_cell.angle_beta   90.00
_cell.angle_gamma   90.00
#
_symmetry.space_group_name_H-M   'P 1'
#
loop_
_entity.id
_entity.type
_entity.pdbx_description
1 polymer ?
#
loop_
_entity_poly.entity_id
_entity_poly.type
_entity_poly.pdbx_seq_one_letter_code
_entity_poly.pdbx_strand_id
1 'polypeptide(L)' 'MAKLNYHHLQYFYAIATHGSIAKAAIVMHITPQTLSAQLTLLETQ' A
#
# COMPACT_ATOMS: atom_id res chain seq x y z
N MET A 1 -2.76 -19.48 -12.02
CA MET A 1 -3.49 -18.20 -12.16
C MET A 1 -3.03 -17.28 -11.06
N ALA A 2 -2.16 -16.32 -11.36
CA ALA A 2 -1.70 -15.33 -10.39
C ALA A 2 -2.90 -14.50 -9.97
N LYS A 3 -3.40 -14.75 -8.75
CA LYS A 3 -4.50 -13.98 -8.17
C LYS A 3 -3.91 -12.63 -7.84
N LEU A 4 -3.99 -11.70 -8.80
CA LEU A 4 -3.50 -10.34 -8.62
C LEU A 4 -4.19 -9.79 -7.36
N ASN A 5 -3.42 -9.61 -6.30
CA ASN A 5 -3.95 -9.21 -5.01
C ASN A 5 -4.30 -7.72 -5.08
N TYR A 6 -5.54 -7.44 -5.50
CA TYR A 6 -6.07 -6.08 -5.71
C TYR A 6 -5.91 -5.16 -4.51
N HIS A 7 -5.84 -5.70 -3.28
CA HIS A 7 -5.55 -4.93 -2.08
C HIS A 7 -4.19 -4.24 -2.15
N HIS A 8 -3.13 -4.95 -2.56
CA HIS A 8 -1.81 -4.34 -2.66
C HIS A 8 -1.75 -3.28 -3.76
N LEU A 9 -2.46 -3.48 -4.87
CA LEU A 9 -2.55 -2.47 -5.93
C LEU A 9 -3.26 -1.20 -5.44
N GLN A 10 -4.27 -1.34 -4.58
CA GLN A 10 -5.00 -0.22 -4.00
C GLN A 10 -4.12 0.58 -3.02
N TYR A 11 -3.33 -0.12 -2.18
CA TYR A 11 -2.34 0.51 -1.31
C TYR A 11 -1.26 1.23 -2.13
N PHE A 12 -0.73 0.58 -3.16
CA PHE A 12 0.26 1.16 -4.07
C PHE A 12 -0.27 2.38 -4.81
N TYR A 13 -1.49 2.29 -5.36
CA TYR A 13 -2.15 3.40 -6.05
C TYR A 13 -2.35 4.59 -5.13
N ALA A 14 -2.73 4.37 -3.87
CA ALA A 14 -2.85 5.47 -2.91
C ALA A 14 -1.48 6.10 -2.58
N ILE A 15 -0.43 5.31 -2.41
CA ILE A 15 0.93 5.83 -2.20
C ILE A 15 1.38 6.65 -3.41
N ALA A 16 1.18 6.14 -4.63
CA ALA A 16 1.50 6.83 -5.88
C ALA A 16 0.68 8.12 -6.06
N THR A 17 -0.60 8.09 -5.70
CA THR A 17 -1.50 9.26 -5.79
C THR A 17 -1.14 10.34 -4.76
N HIS A 18 -0.82 9.95 -3.54
CA HIS A 18 -0.50 10.91 -2.46
C HIS A 18 0.99 11.29 -2.42
N GLY A 19 1.84 10.59 -3.17
CA GLY A 19 3.28 10.77 -3.26
C GLY A 19 4.05 10.42 -1.98
N SER A 20 3.40 9.87 -0.97
CA SER A 20 4.03 9.54 0.31
C SER A 20 3.25 8.48 1.09
N ILE A 21 3.98 7.51 1.65
CA ILE A 21 3.45 6.45 2.52
C ILE A 21 2.75 7.06 3.74
N ALA A 22 3.33 8.09 4.35
CA ALA A 22 2.72 8.74 5.51
C ALA A 22 1.37 9.39 5.19
N LYS A 23 1.25 10.07 4.03
CA LYS A 23 -0.01 10.68 3.59
C LYS A 23 -1.06 9.62 3.25
N ALA A 24 -0.66 8.58 2.52
CA ALA A 24 -1.57 7.48 2.18
C ALA A 24 -2.05 6.73 3.44
N ALA A 25 -1.19 6.55 4.45
CA ALA A 25 -1.56 5.93 5.71
C ALA A 25 -2.62 6.75 6.49
N ILE A 26 -2.48 8.08 6.51
CA ILE A 26 -3.48 8.98 7.11
C ILE A 26 -4.84 8.86 6.40
N VAL A 27 -4.83 8.88 5.06
CA VAL A 27 -6.06 8.80 4.25
C VAL A 27 -6.73 7.42 4.37
N MET A 28 -5.94 6.36 4.47
CA MET A 28 -6.43 4.99 4.69
C MET A 28 -6.71 4.66 6.15
N HIS A 29 -6.53 5.61 7.08
CA HIS A 29 -6.78 5.41 8.51
C HIS A 29 -5.98 4.25 9.12
N ILE A 30 -4.78 4.00 8.60
CA ILE A 30 -3.85 2.97 9.08
C ILE A 30 -2.53 3.60 9.50
N THR A 31 -1.73 2.85 10.28
CA THR A 31 -0.40 3.33 10.62
C THR A 31 0.55 3.23 9.42
N PRO A 32 1.50 4.17 9.27
CA PRO A 32 2.51 4.09 8.22
C PRO A 32 3.37 2.82 8.32
N GLN A 33 3.54 2.23 9.51
CA GLN A 33 4.16 0.91 9.67
C GLN A 33 3.37 -0.21 9.00
N THR A 34 2.04 -0.23 9.18
CA THR A 34 1.17 -1.20 8.50
C THR A 34 1.23 -1.04 6.99
N LEU A 35 1.17 0.20 6.49
CA LEU A 35 1.24 0.45 5.06
C LEU A 35 2.62 0.08 4.48
N SER A 36 3.70 0.34 5.20
CA SER A 36 5.06 -0.07 4.82
C SER A 36 5.19 -1.59 4.74
N ALA A 37 4.68 -2.33 5.73
CA ALA A 37 4.67 -3.80 5.69
C ALA A 37 3.87 -4.35 4.51
N GLN A 38 2.72 -3.74 4.18
CA GLN A 38 1.90 -4.12 3.01
C GLN A 38 2.61 -3.83 1.68
N LEU A 39 3.44 -2.78 1.63
CA LEU A 39 4.25 -2.45 0.46
C LEU A 39 5.40 -3.44 0.28
N THR A 40 6.12 -3.80 1.35
CA THR A 40 7.17 -4.84 1.28
C THR A 40 6.61 -6.20 0.86
N LEU A 41 5.40 -6.54 1.31
CA LEU A 41 4.69 -7.74 0.85
C LEU A 41 4.37 -7.68 -0.65
N LEU A 42 4.01 -6.51 -1.20
CA LEU A 42 3.83 -6.32 -2.64
C LEU A 42 5.14 -6.54 -3.40
N GLU A 43 6.27 -6.03 -2.92
CA GLU A 43 7.58 -6.19 -3.58
C GLU A 43 8.09 -7.63 -3.56
N THR A 44 7.65 -8.43 -2.58
CA THR A 44 8.09 -9.83 -2.39
C THR A 44 7.17 -10.84 -3.10
N GLN A 45 6.03 -10.41 -3.66
CA GLN A 45 5.08 -11.25 -4.39
C GLN A 45 5.28 -11.15 -5.91
#